data_AF-A0A2A1K877-F1
#
_entry.id   AF-A0A2A1K877-F1
#
_cell.length_a   1.000
_cell.length_b   1.000
_cell.length_c   1.000
_cell.angle_alpha   90.00
_cell.angle_beta   90.00
_cell.angle_gamma   90.00
#
_symmetry.space_group_name_H-M   'P 1'
#
loop_
_entity.id
_entity.type
_entity.pdbx_description
1 polymer ?
#
loop_
_entity_poly.entity_id
_entity_poly.type
_entity_poly.pdbx_seq_one_letter_code
_entity_poly.pdbx_strand_id
1 'polypeptide(L)'
;MINKQEFEEIEELLDEYTKQRALNSPNAKPVIDKYFDLIIRFFKEINEVETINFKLLDQYPVVPMNFEERYQYMLVRKYHFMGYSQMKTLKSELIKMNASYQIRRKRQS
;
A
#
# COMPACT_ATOMS: atom_id res chain seq x y z
N MET A 1 1.81 14.88 1.60
CA MET A 1 2.44 13.90 0.71
C MET A 1 3.20 12.93 1.59
N ILE A 2 2.77 11.68 1.62
CA ILE A 2 3.45 10.63 2.38
C ILE A 2 4.93 10.55 2.02
N ASN A 3 5.77 10.49 3.05
CA ASN A 3 7.21 10.39 2.90
C ASN A 3 7.60 8.94 2.60
N LYS A 4 8.39 8.73 1.55
CA LYS A 4 8.95 7.41 1.19
C LYS A 4 9.72 6.77 2.35
N GLN A 5 10.35 7.60 3.18
CA GLN A 5 11.06 7.18 4.39
C GLN A 5 10.15 6.47 5.40
N GLU A 6 8.89 6.92 5.53
CA GLU A 6 7.96 6.33 6.50
C GLU A 6 7.61 4.87 6.14
N PHE A 7 7.58 4.53 4.85
CA PHE A 7 7.43 3.14 4.42
C PHE A 7 8.67 2.30 4.73
N GLU A 8 9.86 2.85 4.48
CA GLU A 8 11.13 2.13 4.66
C GLU A 8 11.37 1.78 6.13
N GLU A 9 11.17 2.73 7.04
CA GLU A 9 11.30 2.50 8.50
C GLU A 9 10.35 1.42 9.02
N ILE A 10 9.10 1.42 8.55
CA ILE A 10 8.11 0.41 8.95
C ILE A 10 8.47 -0.95 8.35
N GLU A 11 8.92 -1.00 7.10
CA GLU A 11 9.35 -2.24 6.43
C GLU A 11 10.55 -2.88 7.11
N GLU A 12 11.55 -2.11 7.55
CA GLU A 12 12.69 -2.65 8.30
C GLU A 12 12.23 -3.38 9.58
N LEU A 13 11.33 -2.76 10.35
CA LEU A 13 10.79 -3.37 11.56
C LEU A 13 9.96 -4.63 11.26
N LEU A 14 9.13 -4.60 10.21
CA LEU A 14 8.32 -5.75 9.80
C LEU A 14 9.16 -6.88 9.19
N ASP A 15 10.27 -6.56 8.54
CA ASP A 15 11.21 -7.54 8.02
C ASP A 15 11.90 -8.30 9.18
N GLU A 16 12.20 -7.64 10.31
CA GLU A 16 12.67 -8.31 11.52
C GLU A 16 11.61 -9.26 12.12
N TYR A 17 10.37 -8.81 12.26
CA TYR A 17 9.28 -9.69 12.69
C TYR A 17 9.04 -10.85 11.73
N THR A 18 9.25 -10.65 10.42
CA THR A 18 9.15 -11.68 9.40
C THR A 18 10.22 -12.75 9.58
N LYS A 19 11.49 -12.36 9.79
CA LYS A 19 12.61 -13.29 10.05
C LYS A 19 12.33 -14.18 11.27
N GLN A 20 11.67 -13.62 12.28
CA GLN A 20 11.29 -14.32 13.51
C GLN A 20 9.95 -15.07 13.41
N ARG A 21 9.27 -15.05 12.26
CA ARG A 21 7.91 -15.62 12.05
C ARG A 21 6.88 -15.06 13.05
N ALA A 22 7.06 -13.82 13.48
CA ALA A 22 6.31 -13.16 14.54
C ALA A 22 5.36 -12.06 14.05
N LEU A 23 5.01 -12.04 12.75
CA LEU A 23 4.07 -11.06 12.18
C LEU A 23 2.67 -11.11 12.81
N ASN A 24 2.26 -12.28 13.34
CA ASN A 24 0.99 -12.44 14.04
C ASN A 24 1.07 -12.10 15.55
N SER A 25 2.24 -11.67 16.04
CA SER A 25 2.44 -11.32 17.45
C SER A 25 1.69 -10.04 17.83
N PRO A 26 1.36 -9.85 19.11
CA PRO A 26 0.72 -8.63 19.60
C PRO A 26 1.52 -7.35 19.29
N ASN A 27 2.85 -7.45 19.21
CA ASN A 27 3.72 -6.30 18.92
C ASN A 27 3.82 -5.99 17.43
N ALA A 28 3.78 -7.00 16.56
CA ALA A 28 3.86 -6.80 15.11
C ALA A 28 2.53 -6.33 14.52
N LYS A 29 1.39 -6.79 15.04
CA LYS A 29 0.05 -6.47 14.50
C LYS A 29 -0.21 -4.97 14.36
N PRO A 30 0.02 -4.11 15.38
CA PRO A 30 -0.15 -2.67 15.25
C PRO A 30 0.76 -2.03 14.19
N VAL A 31 1.97 -2.57 14.02
CA VAL A 31 2.93 -2.08 13.01
C VAL A 31 2.44 -2.42 11.60
N ILE A 32 1.93 -3.64 11.40
CA ILE A 32 1.33 -4.07 10.13
C ILE A 32 0.08 -3.26 9.82
N ASP A 33 -0.76 -2.99 10.82
CA ASP A 33 -1.96 -2.18 10.66
C ASP A 33 -1.60 -0.76 10.21
N LYS A 34 -0.62 -0.15 10.87
CA LYS A 34 -0.06 1.15 10.45
C LYS A 34 0.48 1.11 9.02
N TYR A 35 1.21 0.07 8.65
CA TYR A 35 1.76 -0.09 7.29
C TYR A 35 0.64 -0.16 6.24
N PHE A 36 -0.38 -0.98 6.51
CA PHE A 36 -1.53 -1.12 5.63
C PHE A 36 -2.27 0.22 5.48
N ASP A 37 -2.58 0.89 6.58
CA ASP A 37 -3.26 2.18 6.57
C ASP A 37 -2.46 3.24 5.79
N LEU A 38 -1.13 3.22 5.91
CA LEU A 38 -0.24 4.10 5.17
C LEU A 38 -0.34 3.87 3.65
N ILE A 39 -0.39 2.62 3.21
CA ILE A 39 -0.57 2.27 1.79
C ILE A 39 -1.93 2.77 1.28
N ILE A 40 -2.99 2.56 2.05
CA ILE A 40 -4.35 2.97 1.67
C ILE A 40 -4.48 4.49 1.63
N ARG A 41 -3.88 5.19 2.60
CA ARG A 41 -3.78 6.65 2.60
C ARG A 41 -3.02 7.14 1.37
N PHE A 42 -1.92 6.48 1.00
CA PHE A 42 -1.17 6.82 -0.21
C PHE A 42 -2.00 6.63 -1.48
N PHE A 43 -2.70 5.50 -1.60
CA PHE A 43 -3.62 5.25 -2.71
C PHE A 43 -4.68 6.35 -2.85
N LYS A 44 -5.26 6.79 -1.72
CA LYS A 44 -6.23 7.88 -1.67
C LYS A 44 -5.63 9.22 -2.09
N GLU A 45 -4.46 9.57 -1.52
CA GLU A 45 -3.74 10.82 -1.84
C GLU A 45 -3.42 10.94 -3.33
N ILE A 46 -2.86 9.88 -3.95
CA ILE A 46 -2.45 9.95 -5.36
C ILE A 46 -3.62 9.96 -6.34
N ASN A 47 -4.79 9.49 -5.92
CA ASN A 47 -6.03 9.51 -6.69
C ASN A 47 -6.93 10.68 -6.31
N GLU A 48 -6.53 11.52 -5.36
CA GLU A 48 -7.26 12.71 -4.90
C GLU A 48 -8.68 12.37 -4.39
N VAL A 49 -8.83 11.23 -3.69
CA VAL A 49 -10.11 10.76 -3.13
C VAL A 49 -10.07 10.60 -1.61
N GLU A 50 -11.17 10.89 -0.93
CA GLU A 50 -11.28 10.68 0.53
C GLU A 50 -11.62 9.22 0.89
N THR A 51 -12.45 8.58 0.06
CA THR A 51 -12.91 7.20 0.25
C THR A 51 -12.71 6.39 -1.04
N ILE A 52 -12.45 5.10 -0.88
CA ILE A 52 -12.30 4.19 -2.01
C ILE A 52 -13.69 3.68 -2.38
N ASN A 53 -14.16 4.04 -3.58
CA ASN A 53 -15.35 3.45 -4.16
C ASN A 53 -14.92 2.39 -5.18
N PHE A 54 -15.00 1.12 -4.78
CA PHE A 54 -14.58 -0.01 -5.62
C PHE A 54 -15.32 -0.08 -6.97
N LYS A 55 -16.52 0.48 -7.07
CA LYS A 55 -17.31 0.51 -8.32
C LYS A 55 -16.82 1.54 -9.34
N LEU A 56 -15.93 2.46 -8.96
CA LEU A 56 -15.44 3.56 -9.79
C LEU A 56 -13.91 3.52 -9.96
N LEU A 57 -13.28 2.37 -9.69
CA LEU A 57 -11.82 2.23 -9.80
C LEU A 57 -11.29 2.51 -11.21
N ASP A 58 -12.09 2.23 -12.24
CA ASP A 58 -11.77 2.53 -13.63
C ASP A 58 -11.67 4.03 -13.94
N GLN A 59 -12.27 4.87 -13.09
CA GLN A 59 -12.21 6.33 -13.21
C GLN A 59 -11.02 6.94 -12.47
N TYR A 60 -10.33 6.16 -11.64
CA TYR A 60 -9.22 6.65 -10.84
C TYR A 60 -7.93 6.73 -11.67
N PRO A 61 -7.12 7.80 -11.54
CA PRO A 61 -5.92 7.98 -12.36
C PRO A 61 -4.84 6.90 -12.20
N VAL A 62 -4.73 6.32 -11.00
CA VAL A 62 -3.68 5.37 -10.62
C VAL A 62 -4.27 4.20 -9.85
N VAL A 63 -4.57 3.12 -10.57
CA VAL A 63 -5.09 1.87 -9.97
C VAL A 63 -4.31 0.65 -10.49
N PRO A 64 -3.65 -0.11 -9.59
CA PRO A 64 -3.01 -1.38 -9.95
C PRO A 64 -4.04 -2.42 -10.39
N MET A 65 -3.59 -3.42 -11.17
CA MET A 65 -4.45 -4.53 -11.59
C MET A 65 -5.02 -5.29 -10.37
N ASN A 66 -6.31 -5.68 -10.46
CA ASN A 66 -7.04 -6.43 -9.44
C ASN A 66 -6.96 -5.80 -8.03
N PHE A 67 -7.06 -4.46 -7.97
CA PHE A 67 -6.86 -3.73 -6.72
C PHE A 67 -7.86 -4.12 -5.63
N GLU A 68 -9.15 -4.30 -5.99
CA GLU A 68 -10.19 -4.70 -5.04
C GLU A 68 -9.88 -6.07 -4.43
N GLU A 69 -9.58 -7.08 -5.26
CA GLU A 69 -9.27 -8.43 -4.79
C GLU A 69 -8.03 -8.44 -3.90
N ARG A 70 -7.00 -7.66 -4.26
CA ARG A 70 -5.78 -7.53 -3.45
C ARG A 70 -6.05 -6.81 -2.14
N TYR A 71 -6.88 -5.77 -2.13
CA TYR A 71 -7.31 -5.09 -0.91
C TYR A 71 -7.99 -6.06 0.05
N GLN A 72 -8.98 -6.83 -0.44
CA GLN A 72 -9.68 -7.82 0.37
C GLN A 72 -8.73 -8.92 0.86
N TYR A 73 -7.83 -9.41 0.00
CA TYR A 73 -6.83 -10.40 0.39
C TYR A 73 -5.93 -9.88 1.53
N MET A 74 -5.42 -8.65 1.42
CA MET A 74 -4.57 -8.06 2.47
C MET A 74 -5.35 -7.86 3.76
N LEU A 75 -6.61 -7.41 3.73
CA LEU A 75 -7.43 -7.30 4.93
C LEU A 75 -7.50 -8.62 5.71
N VAL A 76 -7.72 -9.73 4.99
CA VAL A 76 -7.82 -11.07 5.58
C VAL A 76 -6.45 -11.61 6.02
N ARG A 77 -5.39 -11.28 5.28
CA ARG A 77 -4.08 -11.95 5.41
C ARG A 77 -2.95 -11.09 5.95
N LYS A 78 -3.20 -9.83 6.35
CA LYS A 78 -2.17 -8.85 6.71
C LYS A 78 -1.15 -9.33 7.73
N TYR A 79 -1.57 -10.14 8.70
CA TYR A 79 -0.69 -10.67 9.75
C TYR A 79 0.10 -11.93 9.35
N HIS A 80 0.01 -12.34 8.08
CA HIS A 80 0.80 -13.43 7.51
C HIS A 80 1.86 -12.88 6.56
N PHE A 81 2.95 -13.63 6.38
CA PHE A 81 4.03 -13.27 5.46
C PHE A 81 3.52 -12.92 4.05
N MET A 82 2.61 -13.72 3.49
CA MET A 82 2.09 -13.45 2.15
C MET A 82 1.25 -12.17 2.09
N GLY A 83 0.48 -11.84 3.12
CA GLY A 83 -0.25 -10.58 3.18
C GLY A 83 0.70 -9.38 3.22
N TYR A 84 1.72 -9.45 4.08
CA TYR A 84 2.76 -8.42 4.13
C TYR A 84 3.55 -8.29 2.81
N SER A 85 3.90 -9.42 2.18
CA SER A 85 4.55 -9.42 0.87
C SER A 85 3.70 -8.75 -0.22
N GLN A 86 2.39 -9.02 -0.23
CA GLN A 86 1.45 -8.35 -1.15
C GLN A 86 1.39 -6.84 -0.92
N MET A 87 1.48 -6.39 0.33
CA MET A 87 1.55 -4.97 0.67
C MET A 87 2.84 -4.31 0.13
N LYS A 88 4.01 -4.92 0.31
CA LYS A 88 5.28 -4.38 -0.22
C LYS A 88 5.24 -4.22 -1.74
N THR A 89 4.67 -5.22 -2.43
CA THR A 89 4.46 -5.18 -3.87
C THR A 89 3.51 -4.04 -4.25
N LEU A 90 2.34 -3.94 -3.60
CA LEU A 90 1.37 -2.90 -3.87
C LEU A 90 1.95 -1.50 -3.70
N LYS A 91 2.64 -1.25 -2.59
CA LYS A 91 3.34 0.01 -2.32
C LYS A 91 4.31 0.38 -3.44
N SER A 92 5.12 -0.59 -3.88
CA SER A 92 6.13 -0.36 -4.93
C SER A 92 5.49 -0.06 -6.29
N GLU A 93 4.37 -0.72 -6.61
CA GLU A 93 3.59 -0.44 -7.82
C GLU A 93 2.98 0.96 -7.77
N LEU A 94 2.31 1.32 -6.67
CA LEU A 94 1.69 2.64 -6.52
C LEU A 94 2.70 3.78 -6.67
N ILE A 95 3.90 3.65 -6.10
CA ILE A 95 4.96 4.65 -6.25
C ILE A 95 5.35 4.81 -7.73
N LYS A 96 5.60 3.70 -8.43
CA LYS A 96 6.00 3.70 -9.85
C LYS A 96 4.91 4.25 -10.77
N MET A 97 3.66 3.84 -10.53
CA MET A 97 2.51 4.28 -11.32
C MET A 97 2.22 5.76 -11.10
N ASN A 98 2.26 6.24 -9.86
CA ASN A 98 2.10 7.67 -9.57
C ASN A 98 3.23 8.48 -10.21
N ALA A 99 4.49 8.06 -10.09
CA ALA A 99 5.61 8.76 -10.74
C ALA A 99 5.39 8.87 -12.26
N SER A 100 4.95 7.78 -12.89
CA SER A 100 4.63 7.75 -14.32
C SER A 100 3.47 8.70 -14.67
N TYR A 101 2.41 8.71 -13.86
CA TYR A 101 1.27 9.60 -14.02
C TYR A 101 1.67 11.08 -13.89
N GLN A 102 2.45 11.45 -12.88
CA GLN A 102 2.93 12.82 -12.69
C GLN A 102 3.78 13.31 -13.86
N ILE A 103 4.63 12.45 -14.44
CA ILE A 103 5.42 12.79 -15.63
C ILE A 103 4.50 13.07 -16.83
N ARG A 104 3.47 12.24 -17.07
CA ARG A 104 2.51 12.48 -18.15
C ARG A 104 1.75 13.78 -17.95
N ARG A 105 1.28 14.04 -16.73
CA ARG A 105 0.55 15.27 -16.36
C ARG A 105 1.40 16.52 -16.62
N LYS A 106 2.67 16.51 -16.23
CA LYS A 106 3.63 17.62 -16.48
C LYS A 106 3.96 17.86 -17.95
N ARG A 107 3.83 16.85 -18.83
CA ARG A 107 4.05 17.01 -20.27
C ARG A 107 2.84 17.58 -21.01
N GLN A 108 1.66 17.53 -20.37
CA GLN A 108 0.40 18.02 -20.92
C GLN A 108 0.06 19.44 -20.41
N SER A 109 0.75 19.90 -19.35
CA SER A 109 0.70 21.27 -18.82
C SER A 109 1.74 22.16 -19.47
#